data_AF-A0AAV0TLG8-F1
#
_entry.id   AF-A0AAV0TLG8-F1
#
_cell.length_a   1.000
_cell.length_b   1.000
_cell.length_c   1.000
_cell.angle_alpha   90.00
_cell.angle_beta   90.00
_cell.angle_gamma   90.00
#
_symmetry.space_group_name_H-M   'P 1'
#
loop_
_entity.id
_entity.type
_entity.pdbx_description
1 polymer ?
#
loop_
_entity_poly.entity_id
_entity_poly.type
_entity_poly.pdbx_seq_one_letter_code
_entity_poly.pdbx_strand_id
1 'polypeptide(L)'
;MSSFNYQMDAISANWPIHLGGYIDYLVYQVEWVTGKNGYVRWMLNGNPLYEVTTDTITKVPQNVGKTNPVKVMLEEPMYIIMNVALSSSWGASPPNPGSECRGDGTNDLTNRVCDDFPMYMKVDYVRLYQDLGDDLPDDSLMQVGCDPKSHPTREWIEGHMDEFSDFDNPAKTVYGKAFCKTNDDCTIGNEAGYPTLRTGICVESRCACSSISWSGPRCTEAMSDVSEKSSSLRKRVYGPPMGLSLGIGSIVILLSIGSVWSATSVTAKAARKVQKTTPAVVETGPAELQFPGADLSLSVSSQLKDNYRHNFV
;
A
#
# COMPACT_ATOMS: atom_id res chain seq x y z
N MET A 1 -30.74 -22.30 -0.98
CA MET A 1 -31.23 -20.91 -1.01
C MET A 1 -31.30 -20.50 -2.46
N SER A 2 -32.40 -19.91 -2.93
CA SER A 2 -32.44 -19.26 -4.25
C SER A 2 -31.43 -18.11 -4.26
N SER A 3 -30.66 -17.96 -5.34
CA SER A 3 -29.70 -16.87 -5.45
C SER A 3 -30.45 -15.54 -5.38
N PHE A 4 -30.10 -14.70 -4.42
CA PHE A 4 -30.50 -13.31 -4.43
C PHE A 4 -29.78 -12.65 -5.61
N ASN A 5 -30.51 -12.28 -6.67
CA ASN A 5 -29.92 -11.52 -7.77
C ASN A 5 -29.59 -10.13 -7.22
N TYR A 6 -28.31 -9.89 -6.97
CA TYR A 6 -27.82 -8.56 -6.66
C TYR A 6 -27.93 -7.72 -7.94
N GLN A 7 -29.03 -7.00 -8.09
CA GLN A 7 -29.17 -6.02 -9.16
C GLN A 7 -28.35 -4.79 -8.74
N MET A 8 -27.18 -4.62 -9.35
CA MET A 8 -26.43 -3.37 -9.25
C MET A 8 -27.16 -2.32 -10.07
N ASP A 9 -28.13 -1.65 -9.46
CA ASP A 9 -28.82 -0.54 -10.11
C ASP A 9 -27.92 0.69 -10.02
N ALA A 10 -27.37 1.11 -11.16
CA ALA A 10 -26.69 2.39 -11.30
C ALA A 10 -27.74 3.49 -11.47
N ILE A 11 -27.69 4.51 -10.62
CA ILE A 11 -28.48 5.73 -10.82
C ILE A 11 -27.74 6.60 -11.84
N SER A 12 -28.40 6.90 -12.95
CA SER A 12 -27.86 7.81 -13.96
C SER A 12 -28.90 8.87 -14.31
N ALA A 13 -28.42 10.08 -14.59
CA ALA A 13 -29.23 11.17 -15.08
C ALA A 13 -28.55 11.73 -16.34
N ASN A 14 -29.30 11.78 -17.44
CA ASN A 14 -28.83 12.40 -18.68
C ASN A 14 -29.32 13.84 -18.72
N TRP A 15 -28.38 14.78 -18.84
CA TRP A 15 -28.69 16.18 -19.02
C TRP A 15 -28.18 16.65 -20.39
N PRO A 16 -29.05 17.20 -21.27
CA PRO A 16 -28.62 17.69 -22.56
C PRO A 16 -27.66 18.87 -22.39
N ILE A 17 -26.54 18.83 -23.09
CA ILE A 17 -25.59 19.94 -23.11
C ILE A 17 -26.16 21.10 -23.93
N HIS A 18 -26.16 22.31 -23.36
CA HIS A 18 -26.58 23.50 -24.07
C HIS A 18 -25.44 24.02 -24.97
N LEU A 19 -25.76 24.84 -25.97
CA LEU A 19 -24.78 25.39 -26.93
C LEU A 19 -23.56 26.02 -26.27
N GLY A 20 -23.74 26.61 -25.08
CA GLY A 20 -22.67 27.21 -24.27
C GLY A 20 -21.51 26.25 -23.98
N GLY A 21 -21.78 24.96 -23.79
CA GLY A 21 -20.74 23.95 -23.55
C GLY A 21 -19.86 23.65 -24.76
N TYR A 22 -20.23 24.12 -25.96
CA TYR A 22 -19.43 23.99 -27.18
C TYR A 22 -18.64 25.26 -27.52
N ILE A 23 -19.00 26.40 -26.94
CA ILE A 23 -18.42 27.71 -27.29
C ILE A 23 -17.56 28.31 -26.16
N ASP A 24 -17.77 27.88 -24.92
CA ASP A 24 -17.05 28.40 -23.75
C ASP A 24 -16.88 27.32 -22.66
N TYR A 25 -16.08 27.62 -21.64
CA TYR A 25 -15.88 26.77 -20.47
C TYR A 25 -17.09 26.82 -19.54
N LEU A 26 -17.47 25.65 -19.03
CA LEU A 26 -18.50 25.50 -18.01
C LEU A 26 -17.90 24.91 -16.73
N VAL A 27 -18.40 25.36 -15.59
CA VAL A 27 -18.01 24.81 -14.27
C VAL A 27 -19.00 23.72 -13.91
N TYR A 28 -18.61 22.47 -14.16
CA TYR A 28 -19.28 21.31 -13.62
C TYR A 28 -18.84 21.09 -12.18
N GLN A 29 -19.79 20.79 -11.31
CA GLN A 29 -19.53 20.58 -9.89
C GLN A 29 -20.34 19.39 -9.39
N VAL A 30 -19.69 18.56 -8.58
CA VAL A 30 -20.34 17.50 -7.82
C VAL A 30 -20.09 17.79 -6.36
N GLU A 31 -21.17 17.92 -5.61
CA GLU A 31 -21.16 18.02 -4.16
C GLU A 31 -21.62 16.68 -3.61
N TRP A 32 -20.83 16.10 -2.71
CA TRP A 32 -21.11 14.81 -2.10
C TRP A 32 -20.96 14.97 -0.61
N VAL A 33 -22.03 14.73 0.12
CA VAL A 33 -22.12 14.82 1.58
C VAL A 33 -22.59 13.47 2.09
N THR A 34 -21.86 12.87 3.03
CA THR A 34 -22.18 11.56 3.63
C THR A 34 -23.17 11.72 4.79
N GLY A 35 -23.47 10.61 5.48
CA GLY A 35 -24.30 10.64 6.68
C GLY A 35 -25.80 10.64 6.42
N LYS A 36 -26.59 10.67 7.49
CA LYS A 36 -28.04 10.48 7.49
C LYS A 36 -28.81 11.55 6.72
N ASN A 37 -28.27 12.77 6.70
CA ASN A 37 -28.83 13.91 5.97
C ASN A 37 -27.99 14.29 4.74
N GLY A 38 -27.16 13.36 4.27
CA GLY A 38 -26.29 13.53 3.12
C GLY A 38 -27.01 13.56 1.77
N TYR A 39 -26.25 13.83 0.72
CA TYR A 39 -26.70 13.87 -0.67
C TYR A 39 -25.52 13.83 -1.65
N VAL A 40 -25.80 13.44 -2.89
CA VAL A 40 -24.94 13.74 -4.05
C VAL A 40 -25.71 14.68 -4.97
N ARG A 41 -25.12 15.84 -5.28
CA ARG A 41 -25.70 16.89 -6.11
C ARG A 41 -24.78 17.23 -7.27
N TRP A 42 -25.33 17.19 -8.47
CA TRP A 42 -24.67 17.66 -9.69
C TRP A 42 -25.13 19.09 -9.98
N MET A 43 -24.17 19.96 -10.26
CA MET A 43 -24.41 21.37 -10.52
C MET A 43 -23.68 21.84 -11.77
N LEU A 44 -24.25 22.86 -12.40
CA LEU A 44 -23.65 23.57 -13.53
C LEU A 44 -23.60 25.06 -13.22
N ASN A 45 -22.40 25.62 -13.22
CA ASN A 45 -22.14 27.02 -12.85
C ASN A 45 -22.80 27.40 -11.50
N GLY A 46 -22.69 26.50 -10.50
CA GLY A 46 -23.24 26.69 -9.16
C GLY A 46 -24.76 26.49 -9.03
N ASN A 47 -25.46 26.11 -10.12
CA ASN A 47 -26.89 25.84 -10.09
C ASN A 47 -27.15 24.32 -10.05
N PRO A 48 -27.98 23.82 -9.11
CA PRO A 48 -28.34 22.40 -9.04
C PRO A 48 -29.07 21.92 -10.30
N LEU A 49 -28.60 20.79 -10.86
CA LEU A 49 -29.25 20.08 -11.95
C LEU A 49 -30.02 18.86 -11.46
N TYR A 50 -29.37 18.07 -10.60
CA TYR A 50 -29.89 16.81 -10.10
C TYR A 50 -29.32 16.52 -8.71
N GLU A 51 -30.11 15.86 -7.86
CA GLU A 51 -29.73 15.52 -6.49
C GLU A 51 -30.29 14.16 -6.10
N VAL A 52 -29.48 13.37 -5.40
CA VAL A 52 -29.84 12.10 -4.78
C VAL A 52 -29.54 12.21 -3.29
N THR A 53 -30.57 12.19 -2.44
CA THR A 53 -30.40 12.32 -0.99
C THR A 53 -30.26 10.96 -0.32
N THR A 54 -29.67 10.93 0.88
CA THR A 54 -29.56 9.71 1.71
C THR A 54 -30.92 9.04 1.95
N ASP A 55 -32.00 9.83 2.00
CA ASP A 55 -33.35 9.30 2.15
C ASP A 55 -33.77 8.38 0.99
N THR A 56 -33.34 8.67 -0.24
CA THR A 56 -33.73 7.87 -1.42
C THR A 56 -33.18 6.44 -1.40
N ILE A 57 -32.09 6.22 -0.68
CA ILE A 57 -31.38 4.93 -0.59
C ILE A 57 -31.63 4.23 0.75
N THR A 58 -31.92 4.97 1.82
CA THR A 58 -32.23 4.42 3.15
C THR A 58 -33.71 4.06 3.30
N LYS A 59 -34.63 4.83 2.68
CA LYS A 59 -36.08 4.65 2.79
C LYS A 59 -36.67 3.90 1.59
N VAL A 60 -36.04 2.79 1.22
CA VAL A 60 -36.50 1.94 0.12
C VAL A 60 -37.69 1.05 0.55
N PRO A 61 -38.56 0.64 -0.40
CA PRO A 61 -39.64 -0.30 -0.11
C PRO A 61 -39.14 -1.57 0.59
N GLN A 62 -39.81 -1.93 1.68
CA GLN A 62 -39.48 -3.08 2.51
C GLN A 62 -40.49 -4.20 2.27
N ASN A 63 -40.07 -5.46 2.45
CA ASN A 63 -41.00 -6.57 2.54
C ASN A 63 -41.85 -6.44 3.84
N VAL A 64 -42.92 -7.25 3.96
CA VAL A 64 -43.84 -7.20 5.12
C VAL A 64 -43.11 -7.32 6.46
N GLY A 65 -42.03 -8.10 6.52
CA GLY A 65 -41.21 -8.27 7.72
C GLY A 65 -40.10 -7.24 7.94
N LYS A 66 -39.94 -6.25 7.04
CA LYS A 66 -38.85 -5.26 7.05
C LYS A 66 -37.45 -5.88 7.22
N THR A 67 -37.20 -6.98 6.52
CA THR A 67 -35.96 -7.75 6.64
C THR A 67 -34.91 -7.34 5.61
N ASN A 68 -35.22 -6.45 4.66
CA ASN A 68 -34.22 -6.03 3.69
C ASN A 68 -33.18 -5.13 4.39
N PRO A 69 -31.87 -5.34 4.16
CA PRO A 69 -30.84 -4.48 4.72
C PRO A 69 -31.09 -3.01 4.38
N VAL A 70 -30.92 -2.14 5.36
CA VAL A 70 -30.93 -0.69 5.14
C VAL A 70 -29.55 -0.30 4.61
N LYS A 71 -29.52 0.29 3.42
CA LYS A 71 -28.29 0.82 2.83
C LYS A 71 -27.86 2.09 3.55
N VAL A 72 -26.59 2.46 3.42
CA VAL A 72 -26.06 3.75 3.89
C VAL A 72 -25.78 4.67 2.70
N MET A 73 -25.53 5.95 2.99
CA MET A 73 -25.00 6.86 1.97
C MET A 73 -23.68 6.33 1.44
N LEU A 74 -23.38 6.60 0.17
CA LEU A 74 -22.10 6.20 -0.40
C LEU A 74 -20.99 6.85 0.45
N GLU A 75 -20.12 6.00 0.98
CA GLU A 75 -18.94 6.34 1.78
C GLU A 75 -17.66 5.70 1.21
N GLU A 76 -17.82 4.85 0.18
CA GLU A 76 -16.74 4.14 -0.49
C GLU A 76 -15.83 5.11 -1.28
N PRO A 77 -14.52 4.85 -1.37
CA PRO A 77 -13.62 5.68 -2.15
C PRO A 77 -14.03 5.75 -3.62
N MET A 78 -14.14 6.96 -4.17
CA MET A 78 -14.49 7.21 -5.56
C MET A 78 -13.32 7.85 -6.32
N TYR A 79 -13.28 7.61 -7.63
CA TYR A 79 -12.39 8.30 -8.55
C TYR A 79 -13.19 9.09 -9.59
N ILE A 80 -12.58 10.12 -10.18
CA ILE A 80 -13.18 10.93 -11.24
C ILE A 80 -12.60 10.48 -12.58
N ILE A 81 -13.48 10.11 -13.52
CA ILE A 81 -13.13 9.92 -14.93
C ILE A 81 -13.66 11.09 -15.74
N MET A 82 -12.82 11.63 -16.62
CA MET A 82 -13.22 12.53 -17.69
C MET A 82 -12.78 11.92 -19.01
N ASN A 83 -13.73 11.56 -19.85
CA ASN A 83 -13.49 10.98 -21.17
C ASN A 83 -14.49 11.49 -22.20
N VAL A 84 -14.12 11.40 -23.48
CA VAL A 84 -15.04 11.57 -24.61
C VAL A 84 -15.28 10.19 -25.20
N ALA A 85 -16.54 9.78 -25.27
CA ALA A 85 -16.94 8.52 -25.88
C ALA A 85 -17.93 8.77 -27.03
N LEU A 86 -17.81 7.97 -28.08
CA LEU A 86 -18.78 7.91 -29.18
C LEU A 86 -19.38 6.51 -29.18
N SER A 87 -20.70 6.43 -29.00
CA SER A 87 -21.43 5.16 -28.97
C SER A 87 -22.76 5.27 -29.70
N SER A 88 -23.01 4.33 -30.62
CA SER A 88 -24.29 4.21 -31.32
C SER A 88 -25.43 3.89 -30.37
N SER A 89 -25.17 3.14 -29.30
CA SER A 89 -26.17 2.83 -28.27
C SER A 89 -26.60 4.07 -27.47
N TRP A 90 -25.79 5.12 -27.46
CA TRP A 90 -26.07 6.38 -26.76
C TRP A 90 -26.56 7.47 -27.73
N GLY A 91 -26.88 7.10 -28.98
CA GLY A 91 -27.46 8.00 -29.98
C GLY A 91 -26.46 8.75 -30.87
N ALA A 92 -25.16 8.49 -30.75
CA ALA A 92 -24.17 9.05 -31.66
C ALA A 92 -24.05 8.18 -32.92
N SER A 93 -24.42 8.72 -34.08
CA SER A 93 -24.23 8.07 -35.38
C SER A 93 -23.49 9.02 -36.32
N PRO A 94 -22.15 9.17 -36.15
CA PRO A 94 -21.37 9.97 -37.08
C PRO A 94 -21.46 9.38 -38.50
N PRO A 95 -21.30 10.20 -39.55
CA PRO A 95 -21.25 9.70 -40.91
C PRO A 95 -20.20 8.59 -41.09
N ASN A 96 -20.47 7.66 -42.00
CA ASN A 96 -19.57 6.57 -42.38
C ASN A 96 -19.12 5.67 -41.19
N PRO A 97 -20.04 5.13 -40.38
CA PRO A 97 -19.70 4.31 -39.21
C PRO A 97 -18.86 3.09 -39.60
N GLY A 98 -17.78 2.84 -38.87
CA GLY A 98 -16.83 1.73 -39.14
C GLY A 98 -15.73 2.06 -40.15
N SER A 99 -15.67 3.31 -40.65
CA SER A 99 -14.61 3.80 -41.53
C SER A 99 -14.15 5.21 -41.11
N GLU A 100 -13.10 5.74 -41.74
CA GLU A 100 -12.69 7.12 -41.49
C GLU A 100 -13.81 8.11 -41.86
N CYS A 101 -14.09 9.08 -40.97
CA CYS A 101 -15.01 10.17 -41.32
C CYS A 101 -14.34 11.05 -42.37
N ARG A 102 -14.81 10.93 -43.62
CA ARG A 102 -14.36 11.71 -44.78
C ARG A 102 -15.59 12.19 -45.54
N GLY A 103 -15.69 13.51 -45.72
CA GLY A 103 -16.61 14.11 -46.67
C GLY A 103 -16.11 13.92 -48.11
N ASP A 104 -17.03 13.65 -49.04
CA ASP A 104 -16.73 13.49 -50.48
C ASP A 104 -17.21 14.70 -51.32
N GLY A 105 -17.72 15.74 -50.67
CA GLY A 105 -18.26 16.93 -51.33
C GLY A 105 -19.71 16.79 -51.82
N THR A 106 -20.33 15.62 -51.68
CA THR A 106 -21.69 15.37 -52.22
C THR A 106 -22.81 15.59 -51.21
N ASN A 107 -22.51 15.46 -49.91
CA ASN A 107 -23.48 15.67 -48.83
C ASN A 107 -22.98 16.71 -47.83
N ASP A 108 -23.64 17.88 -47.83
CA ASP A 108 -23.27 19.02 -46.98
C ASP A 108 -23.25 18.74 -45.48
N LEU A 109 -24.09 17.81 -44.98
CA LEU A 109 -24.09 17.44 -43.56
C LEU A 109 -22.89 16.54 -43.25
N THR A 110 -22.64 15.53 -44.08
CA THR A 110 -21.48 14.62 -43.93
C THR A 110 -20.17 15.37 -43.99
N ASN A 111 -20.01 16.28 -44.96
CA ASN A 111 -18.79 17.09 -45.11
C ASN A 111 -18.54 17.91 -43.84
N ARG A 112 -19.55 18.69 -43.38
CA ARG A 112 -19.42 19.51 -42.17
C ARG A 112 -19.05 18.71 -40.93
N VAL A 113 -19.73 17.58 -40.69
CA VAL A 113 -19.48 16.76 -39.50
C VAL A 113 -18.08 16.12 -39.55
N CYS A 114 -17.65 15.64 -40.72
CA CYS A 114 -16.33 15.02 -40.84
C CYS A 114 -15.18 16.03 -40.83
N ASP A 115 -15.40 17.26 -41.32
CA ASP A 115 -14.40 18.35 -41.28
C ASP A 115 -14.12 18.85 -39.86
N ASP A 116 -15.06 18.65 -38.91
CA ASP A 116 -14.90 19.03 -37.51
C ASP A 116 -13.96 18.08 -36.72
N PHE A 117 -13.54 16.95 -37.28
CA PHE A 117 -12.60 16.04 -36.62
C PHE A 117 -11.13 16.42 -36.89
N PRO A 118 -10.23 16.31 -35.89
CA PRO A 118 -10.46 15.82 -34.53
C PRO A 118 -11.12 16.86 -33.62
N MET A 119 -12.09 16.40 -32.80
CA MET A 119 -12.70 17.20 -31.73
C MET A 119 -11.93 17.02 -30.42
N TYR A 120 -11.93 18.07 -29.58
CA TYR A 120 -11.19 18.10 -28.31
C TYR A 120 -12.11 18.43 -27.13
N MET A 121 -12.03 17.65 -26.06
CA MET A 121 -12.54 18.05 -24.75
C MET A 121 -11.44 18.79 -23.99
N LYS A 122 -11.66 20.07 -23.72
CA LYS A 122 -10.70 20.93 -23.01
C LYS A 122 -11.07 21.00 -21.54
N VAL A 123 -10.11 20.69 -20.66
CA VAL A 123 -10.24 20.84 -19.21
C VAL A 123 -9.22 21.88 -18.76
N ASP A 124 -9.71 23.02 -18.26
CA ASP A 124 -8.84 24.09 -17.76
C ASP A 124 -8.28 23.74 -16.37
N TYR A 125 -9.16 23.35 -15.44
CA TYR A 125 -8.77 22.95 -14.10
C TYR A 125 -9.69 21.89 -13.51
N VAL A 126 -9.17 21.21 -12.48
CA VAL A 126 -9.95 20.38 -11.55
C VAL A 126 -9.64 20.87 -10.14
N ARG A 127 -10.67 21.05 -9.31
CA ARG A 127 -10.52 21.41 -7.90
C ARG A 127 -11.27 20.39 -7.06
N LEU A 128 -10.57 19.83 -6.07
CA LEU A 128 -11.14 18.93 -5.08
C LEU A 128 -11.14 19.66 -3.73
N TYR A 129 -12.29 19.66 -3.06
CA TYR A 129 -12.47 20.31 -1.77
C TYR A 129 -12.85 19.26 -0.73
N GLN A 130 -12.44 19.49 0.51
CA GLN A 130 -12.88 18.74 1.67
C GLN A 130 -13.35 19.77 2.70
N ASP A 131 -14.54 19.56 3.25
CA ASP A 131 -15.01 20.33 4.38
C ASP A 131 -14.32 19.83 5.65
N LEU A 132 -13.69 20.74 6.38
CA LEU A 132 -12.99 20.49 7.63
C LEU A 132 -13.57 21.33 8.77
N GLY A 133 -14.82 21.81 8.61
CA GLY A 133 -15.52 22.59 9.62
C GLY A 133 -15.73 21.81 10.92
N ASP A 134 -15.64 22.51 12.05
CA ASP A 134 -15.94 21.96 13.37
C ASP A 134 -17.47 21.87 13.64
N ASP A 135 -18.28 22.43 12.73
CA ASP A 135 -19.74 22.43 12.75
C ASP A 135 -20.36 21.30 11.93
N LEU A 136 -19.53 20.39 11.42
CA LEU A 136 -19.98 19.21 10.70
C LEU A 136 -20.74 18.23 11.61
N PRO A 137 -21.78 17.55 11.09
CA PRO A 137 -22.42 16.46 11.81
C PRO A 137 -21.44 15.36 12.21
N ASP A 138 -21.70 14.70 13.34
CA ASP A 138 -20.87 13.58 13.85
C ASP A 138 -20.74 12.42 12.84
N ASP A 139 -21.65 12.31 11.88
CA ASP A 139 -21.66 11.31 10.80
C ASP A 139 -21.14 11.84 9.45
N SER A 140 -20.44 12.98 9.45
CA SER A 140 -19.65 13.44 8.31
C SER A 140 -18.31 12.68 8.27
N LEU A 141 -18.24 11.66 7.41
CA LEU A 141 -17.12 10.72 7.32
C LEU A 141 -16.19 10.99 6.13
N MET A 142 -16.36 12.13 5.44
CA MET A 142 -15.54 12.47 4.28
C MET A 142 -14.07 12.62 4.64
N GLN A 143 -13.24 11.80 4.01
CA GLN A 143 -11.79 11.87 4.11
C GLN A 143 -11.16 11.88 2.72
N VAL A 144 -10.16 12.74 2.52
CA VAL A 144 -9.32 12.70 1.32
C VAL A 144 -8.15 11.75 1.57
N GLY A 145 -8.05 10.71 0.77
CA GLY A 145 -6.97 9.74 0.84
C GLY A 145 -7.36 8.41 0.21
N CYS A 146 -6.37 7.54 -0.01
CA CYS A 146 -6.59 6.21 -0.58
C CYS A 146 -6.85 5.12 0.48
N ASP A 147 -6.47 5.36 1.74
CA ASP A 147 -6.60 4.38 2.84
C ASP A 147 -6.90 5.09 4.18
N PRO A 148 -8.03 5.83 4.29
CA PRO A 148 -8.41 6.50 5.54
C PRO A 148 -8.70 5.49 6.66
N LYS A 149 -8.39 5.83 7.92
CA LYS A 149 -8.60 4.92 9.06
C LYS A 149 -10.06 4.49 9.24
N SER A 150 -11.01 5.33 8.85
CA SER A 150 -12.45 5.01 8.90
C SER A 150 -12.88 4.04 7.81
N HIS A 151 -12.16 3.98 6.69
CA HIS A 151 -12.40 3.09 5.56
C HIS A 151 -11.06 2.50 5.07
N PRO A 152 -10.52 1.47 5.76
CA PRO A 152 -9.22 0.89 5.48
C PRO A 152 -9.26 0.11 4.15
N THR A 153 -9.22 0.87 3.07
CA THR A 153 -9.41 0.41 1.69
C THR A 153 -8.29 -0.54 1.29
N ARG A 154 -7.06 -0.32 1.78
CA ARG A 154 -5.94 -1.22 1.53
C ARG A 154 -6.20 -2.60 2.12
N GLU A 155 -6.59 -2.67 3.39
CA GLU A 155 -6.91 -3.93 4.07
C GLU A 155 -8.08 -4.64 3.37
N TRP A 156 -9.10 -3.89 2.94
CA TRP A 156 -10.21 -4.43 2.18
C TRP A 156 -9.76 -5.08 0.86
N ILE A 157 -8.97 -4.37 0.04
CA ILE A 157 -8.47 -4.87 -1.25
C ILE A 157 -7.57 -6.10 -1.03
N GLU A 158 -6.70 -6.08 -0.03
CA GLU A 158 -5.84 -7.22 0.30
C GLU A 158 -6.64 -8.45 0.76
N GLY A 159 -7.76 -8.22 1.46
CA GLY A 159 -8.69 -9.28 1.88
C GLY A 159 -9.56 -9.85 0.75
N HIS A 160 -9.72 -9.13 -0.36
CA HIS A 160 -10.61 -9.47 -1.49
C HIS A 160 -9.86 -9.44 -2.83
N MET A 161 -8.62 -9.90 -2.86
CA MET A 161 -7.74 -9.79 -4.03
C MET A 161 -8.31 -10.42 -5.30
N ASP A 162 -9.17 -11.42 -5.19
CA ASP A 162 -9.87 -12.06 -6.29
C ASP A 162 -10.90 -11.15 -7.00
N GLU A 163 -11.37 -10.09 -6.34
CA GLU A 163 -12.23 -9.06 -6.93
C GLU A 163 -11.44 -7.96 -7.64
N PHE A 164 -10.20 -7.72 -7.21
CA PHE A 164 -9.38 -6.59 -7.67
C PHE A 164 -8.22 -6.98 -8.59
N SER A 165 -7.92 -8.28 -8.71
CA SER A 165 -6.83 -8.80 -9.52
C SER A 165 -7.24 -10.07 -10.23
N ASP A 166 -7.09 -10.07 -11.55
CA ASP A 166 -7.27 -11.26 -12.38
C ASP A 166 -6.05 -11.45 -13.31
N PHE A 167 -6.18 -12.35 -14.30
CA PHE A 167 -5.11 -12.65 -15.24
C PHE A 167 -4.81 -11.48 -16.19
N ASP A 168 -5.84 -10.72 -16.59
CA ASP A 168 -5.73 -9.61 -17.55
C ASP A 168 -5.37 -8.29 -16.86
N ASN A 169 -5.73 -8.15 -15.59
CA ASN A 169 -5.45 -7.00 -14.73
C ASN A 169 -4.82 -7.43 -13.39
N PRO A 170 -3.54 -7.84 -13.39
CA PRO A 170 -2.88 -8.25 -12.16
C PRO A 170 -2.56 -7.05 -11.26
N ALA A 171 -2.79 -7.18 -9.96
CA ALA A 171 -2.33 -6.22 -8.96
C ALA A 171 -0.80 -6.09 -9.01
N LYS A 172 -0.31 -4.85 -9.13
CA LYS A 172 1.13 -4.54 -9.23
C LYS A 172 1.56 -3.58 -8.13
N THR A 173 2.58 -3.97 -7.39
CA THR A 173 3.25 -3.07 -6.45
C THR A 173 3.87 -1.90 -7.19
N VAL A 174 3.63 -0.69 -6.67
CA VAL A 174 4.23 0.54 -7.19
C VAL A 174 5.61 0.74 -6.57
N TYR A 175 6.59 1.10 -7.38
CA TYR A 175 7.94 1.46 -6.93
C TYR A 175 8.21 2.91 -7.33
N GLY A 176 7.96 3.84 -6.41
CA GLY A 176 8.19 5.28 -6.65
C GLY A 176 7.10 5.94 -7.51
N LYS A 177 7.47 6.98 -8.24
CA LYS A 177 6.64 7.84 -9.12
C LYS A 177 5.76 8.88 -8.43
N ALA A 178 5.78 9.00 -7.09
CA ALA A 178 5.22 10.19 -6.45
C ALA A 178 5.99 11.44 -6.89
N PHE A 179 5.30 12.58 -6.93
CA PHE A 179 5.95 13.87 -7.10
C PHE A 179 6.87 14.16 -5.93
N CYS A 180 8.06 14.68 -6.22
CA CYS A 180 9.04 15.11 -5.22
C CYS A 180 9.74 16.39 -5.67
N LYS A 181 10.23 17.16 -4.69
CA LYS A 181 11.11 18.31 -4.90
C LYS A 181 12.53 18.00 -4.45
N THR A 182 12.67 17.21 -3.38
CA THR A 182 13.94 16.84 -2.77
C THR A 182 14.00 15.32 -2.56
N ASN A 183 15.19 14.78 -2.27
CA ASN A 183 15.31 13.37 -1.92
C ASN A 183 14.48 13.01 -0.68
N ASP A 184 14.33 13.94 0.26
CA ASP A 184 13.64 13.70 1.51
C ASP A 184 12.16 13.34 1.29
N ASP A 185 11.53 13.88 0.24
CA ASP A 185 10.16 13.51 -0.17
C ASP A 185 9.97 12.00 -0.43
N CYS A 186 11.07 11.27 -0.64
CA CYS A 186 11.12 9.86 -0.97
C CYS A 186 11.80 9.01 0.13
N THR A 187 11.98 9.55 1.34
CA THR A 187 12.65 8.88 2.47
C THR A 187 11.76 8.76 3.70
N ILE A 188 12.06 7.79 4.55
CA ILE A 188 11.38 7.57 5.83
C ILE A 188 12.09 8.36 6.94
N GLY A 189 11.32 8.95 7.85
CA GLY A 189 11.86 9.52 9.10
C GLY A 189 12.33 10.98 8.98
N ASN A 190 11.69 11.78 8.13
CA ASN A 190 12.00 13.22 8.00
C ASN A 190 11.43 14.08 9.14
N GLU A 191 10.82 13.44 10.15
CA GLU A 191 10.28 14.10 11.33
C GLU A 191 11.37 14.26 12.40
N ALA A 192 11.36 15.40 13.09
CA ALA A 192 12.37 15.72 14.10
C ALA A 192 12.40 14.64 15.20
N GLY A 193 13.54 13.96 15.35
CA GLY A 193 13.76 12.95 16.40
C GLY A 193 13.93 11.51 15.91
N TYR A 194 13.69 11.22 14.62
CA TYR A 194 13.88 9.89 14.05
C TYR A 194 15.11 9.81 13.12
N PRO A 195 15.83 8.67 13.07
CA PRO A 195 16.92 8.48 12.12
C PRO A 195 16.36 8.43 10.69
N THR A 196 16.82 9.34 9.83
CA THR A 196 16.45 9.37 8.42
C THR A 196 16.98 8.15 7.69
N LEU A 197 16.08 7.35 7.09
CA LEU A 197 16.46 6.18 6.31
C LEU A 197 16.23 6.48 4.82
N ARG A 198 17.30 6.46 4.04
CA ARG A 198 17.23 6.79 2.61
C ARG A 198 16.67 5.63 1.78
N THR A 199 15.36 5.60 1.64
CA THR A 199 14.62 4.55 0.92
C THR A 199 14.34 4.88 -0.56
N GLY A 200 14.47 6.15 -0.94
CA GLY A 200 14.32 6.62 -2.32
C GLY A 200 15.12 7.89 -2.62
N ILE A 201 15.08 8.29 -3.88
CA ILE A 201 15.69 9.51 -4.41
C ILE A 201 14.73 10.24 -5.34
N CYS A 202 14.85 11.55 -5.44
CA CYS A 202 14.07 12.36 -6.35
C CYS A 202 14.81 12.52 -7.68
N VAL A 203 14.24 11.98 -8.75
CA VAL A 203 14.77 12.03 -10.12
C VAL A 203 13.70 12.64 -11.01
N GLU A 204 14.01 13.74 -11.68
CA GLU A 204 13.07 14.41 -12.60
C GLU A 204 11.71 14.74 -11.95
N SER A 205 11.72 15.20 -10.69
CA SER A 205 10.52 15.47 -9.89
C SER A 205 9.63 14.23 -9.66
N ARG A 206 10.22 13.03 -9.68
CA ARG A 206 9.59 11.75 -9.36
C ARG A 206 10.44 10.91 -8.41
N CYS A 207 9.81 10.28 -7.42
CA CYS A 207 10.52 9.36 -6.53
C CYS A 207 10.97 8.10 -7.29
N ALA A 208 12.19 7.65 -7.04
CA ALA A 208 12.74 6.37 -7.48
C ALA A 208 13.30 5.63 -6.26
N CYS A 209 12.84 4.39 -6.04
CA CYS A 209 13.22 3.63 -4.85
C CYS A 209 14.67 3.15 -4.94
N SER A 210 15.38 3.23 -3.81
CA SER A 210 16.82 2.91 -3.77
C SER A 210 17.11 1.43 -3.93
N SER A 211 16.14 0.57 -3.60
CA SER A 211 16.18 -0.86 -3.84
C SER A 211 14.76 -1.42 -3.99
N ILE A 212 14.67 -2.67 -4.44
CA ILE A 212 13.43 -3.44 -4.40
C ILE A 212 12.96 -3.71 -2.97
N SER A 213 13.71 -3.38 -1.93
CA SER A 213 13.26 -3.55 -0.55
C SER A 213 12.16 -2.57 -0.17
N TRP A 214 12.04 -1.49 -0.94
CA TRP A 214 11.14 -0.38 -0.70
C TRP A 214 10.13 -0.26 -1.84
N SER A 215 8.88 -0.03 -1.47
CA SER A 215 7.74 0.11 -2.37
C SER A 215 6.91 1.34 -2.00
N GLY A 216 5.82 1.52 -2.72
CA GLY A 216 4.90 2.63 -2.59
C GLY A 216 5.34 3.83 -3.44
N PRO A 217 4.43 4.80 -3.67
CA PRO A 217 4.71 5.96 -4.51
C PRO A 217 5.90 6.80 -4.04
N ARG A 218 6.13 6.88 -2.73
CA ARG A 218 7.24 7.61 -2.10
C ARG A 218 8.37 6.72 -1.59
N CYS A 219 8.35 5.41 -1.90
CA CYS A 219 9.36 4.46 -1.41
C CYS A 219 9.41 4.36 0.12
N THR A 220 8.29 4.59 0.80
CA THR A 220 8.20 4.60 2.27
C THR A 220 7.64 3.30 2.85
N GLU A 221 7.29 2.34 2.00
CA GLU A 221 6.73 1.04 2.43
C GLU A 221 7.80 -0.04 2.31
N ALA A 222 7.90 -0.90 3.32
CA ALA A 222 8.78 -2.06 3.27
C ALA A 222 8.07 -3.23 2.58
N MET A 223 8.73 -3.89 1.63
CA MET A 223 8.13 -5.01 0.87
C MET A 223 7.71 -6.24 1.71
N SER A 224 8.05 -6.29 3.01
CA SER A 224 7.57 -7.36 3.90
C SER A 224 6.08 -7.27 4.24
N ASP A 225 5.43 -6.13 3.96
CA ASP A 225 4.00 -5.91 4.19
C ASP A 225 3.14 -6.43 3.02
N VAL A 226 3.74 -6.69 1.86
CA VAL A 226 3.01 -7.26 0.71
C VAL A 226 3.11 -8.77 0.81
N SER A 227 1.99 -9.41 1.14
CA SER A 227 1.81 -10.86 1.31
C SER A 227 2.06 -11.65 0.02
N GLU A 228 3.29 -11.64 -0.50
CA GLU A 228 3.77 -12.69 -1.39
C GLU A 228 4.15 -13.89 -0.52
N LYS A 229 3.21 -14.83 -0.34
CA LYS A 229 3.51 -16.22 0.03
C LYS A 229 4.32 -16.90 -1.09
N SER A 230 5.50 -16.40 -1.42
CA SER A 230 6.46 -17.12 -2.25
C SER A 230 7.45 -17.81 -1.33
N SER A 231 7.47 -19.14 -1.41
CA SER A 231 8.26 -20.10 -0.63
C SER A 231 9.78 -20.01 -0.86
N SER A 232 10.30 -18.86 -1.32
CA SER A 232 11.73 -18.69 -1.56
C SER A 232 12.40 -18.05 -0.35
N LEU A 233 13.24 -18.82 0.32
CA LEU A 233 14.20 -18.41 1.37
C LEU A 233 15.16 -17.27 0.97
N ARG A 234 14.97 -16.63 -0.20
CA ARG A 234 15.83 -15.58 -0.77
C ARG A 234 15.28 -14.16 -0.58
N LYS A 235 14.05 -13.98 -0.10
CA LYS A 235 13.39 -12.66 -0.01
C LYS A 235 12.90 -12.30 1.42
N ARG A 236 13.69 -12.56 2.46
CA ARG A 236 13.51 -11.81 3.73
C ARG A 236 14.47 -10.63 3.74
N VAL A 237 13.88 -9.44 3.77
CA VAL A 237 14.46 -8.19 3.24
C VAL A 237 15.12 -7.31 4.32
N TYR A 238 15.05 -7.70 5.60
CA TYR A 238 15.85 -7.03 6.63
C TYR A 238 17.17 -7.76 6.88
N GLY A 239 18.25 -7.16 6.37
CA GLY A 239 19.63 -7.59 6.58
C GLY A 239 20.42 -7.77 5.28
N PRO A 240 21.77 -7.80 5.35
CA PRO A 240 22.59 -8.17 4.21
C PRO A 240 22.16 -9.53 3.66
N PRO A 241 22.26 -9.75 2.33
CA PRO A 241 21.72 -10.94 1.68
C PRO A 241 22.14 -12.21 2.43
N MET A 242 21.18 -13.05 2.83
CA MET A 242 21.45 -14.24 3.67
C MET A 242 22.55 -15.16 3.12
N GLY A 243 22.71 -15.22 1.78
CA GLY A 243 23.81 -15.96 1.17
C GLY A 243 25.20 -15.39 1.49
N LEU A 244 25.32 -14.07 1.55
CA LEU A 244 26.56 -13.38 1.91
C LEU A 244 26.90 -13.60 3.40
N SER A 245 25.91 -13.48 4.29
CA SER A 245 26.10 -13.71 5.72
C SER A 245 26.37 -15.17 6.07
N LEU A 246 25.72 -16.13 5.39
CA LEU A 246 26.04 -17.55 5.50
C LEU A 246 27.44 -17.86 4.95
N GLY A 247 27.84 -17.24 3.84
CA GLY A 247 29.18 -17.38 3.27
C GLY A 247 30.27 -16.86 4.22
N ILE A 248 30.09 -15.67 4.78
CA ILE A 248 31.03 -15.10 5.77
C ILE A 248 31.07 -15.98 7.03
N GLY A 249 29.92 -16.42 7.54
CA GLY A 249 29.84 -17.28 8.72
C GLY A 249 30.57 -18.61 8.53
N SER A 250 30.41 -19.24 7.36
CA SER A 250 31.09 -20.51 7.06
C SER A 250 32.61 -20.34 6.88
N ILE A 251 33.08 -19.24 6.30
CA ILE A 251 34.52 -18.92 6.24
C ILE A 251 35.09 -18.76 7.65
N VAL A 252 34.41 -18.03 8.53
CA VAL A 252 34.86 -17.83 9.91
C VAL A 252 34.93 -19.16 10.68
N ILE A 253 33.95 -20.05 10.49
CA ILE A 253 33.95 -21.38 11.11
C ILE A 253 35.13 -22.22 10.60
N LEU A 254 35.39 -22.24 9.29
CA LEU A 254 36.50 -22.98 8.70
C LEU A 254 37.87 -22.46 9.17
N LEU A 255 38.04 -21.15 9.25
CA LEU A 255 39.25 -20.53 9.80
C LEU A 255 39.44 -20.90 11.28
N SER A 256 38.35 -20.93 12.05
CA SER A 256 38.38 -21.32 13.47
C SER A 256 38.82 -22.79 13.61
N ILE A 257 38.25 -23.70 12.83
CA ILE A 257 38.63 -25.12 12.83
C ILE A 257 40.10 -25.30 12.41
N GLY A 258 40.54 -24.60 11.37
CA GLY A 258 41.93 -24.63 10.90
C GLY A 258 42.92 -24.13 11.94
N SER A 259 42.57 -23.09 12.70
CA SER A 259 43.40 -22.56 13.78
C SER A 259 43.55 -23.55 14.95
N VAL A 260 42.47 -24.21 15.35
CA VAL A 260 42.48 -25.24 16.42
C VAL A 260 43.26 -26.47 15.98
N TRP A 261 43.11 -26.89 14.72
CA TRP A 261 43.87 -28.02 14.17
C TRP A 261 45.38 -27.71 14.06
N SER A 262 45.74 -26.49 13.69
CA SER A 262 47.14 -26.06 13.65
C SER A 262 47.74 -25.99 15.05
N ALA A 263 47.01 -25.47 16.03
CA ALA A 263 47.45 -25.44 17.43
C ALA A 263 47.65 -26.85 18.01
N THR A 264 46.68 -27.76 17.80
CA THR A 264 46.75 -29.15 18.28
C THR A 264 47.85 -29.96 17.59
N SER A 265 48.10 -29.74 16.30
CA SER A 265 49.17 -30.43 15.58
C SER A 265 50.56 -29.93 16.00
N VAL A 266 50.71 -28.65 16.35
CA VAL A 266 51.95 -28.11 16.93
C VAL A 266 52.20 -28.64 18.35
N THR A 267 51.19 -28.68 19.21
CA THR A 267 51.32 -29.26 20.56
C THR A 267 51.58 -30.76 20.52
N ALA A 268 50.95 -31.51 19.61
CA ALA A 268 51.22 -32.93 19.40
C ALA A 268 52.65 -33.18 18.88
N LYS A 269 53.16 -32.33 17.98
CA LYS A 269 54.56 -32.40 17.52
C LYS A 269 55.55 -32.05 18.65
N ALA A 270 55.21 -31.09 19.51
CA ALA A 270 56.01 -30.74 20.68
C ALA A 270 56.03 -31.87 21.73
N ALA A 271 54.88 -32.45 22.05
CA ALA A 271 54.76 -33.58 22.98
C ALA A 271 55.54 -34.82 22.49
N ARG A 272 55.50 -35.12 21.18
CA ARG A 272 56.30 -36.21 20.58
C ARG A 272 57.81 -35.96 20.63
N LYS A 273 58.27 -34.70 20.66
CA LYS A 273 59.69 -34.38 20.87
C LYS A 273 60.10 -34.58 22.33
N VAL A 274 59.25 -34.20 23.28
CA VAL A 274 59.51 -34.37 24.73
C VAL A 274 59.57 -35.84 25.14
N GLN A 275 58.73 -36.70 24.56
CA GLN A 275 58.69 -38.13 24.89
C GLN A 275 59.90 -38.94 24.38
N LYS A 276 60.72 -38.38 23.47
CA LYS A 276 61.95 -39.02 22.99
C LYS A 276 63.21 -38.74 23.84
N THR A 277 63.10 -37.91 24.89
CA THR A 277 64.28 -37.39 25.62
C THR A 277 64.38 -37.75 27.10
N THR A 278 63.60 -38.70 27.63
CA THR A 278 63.70 -39.03 29.07
C THR A 278 63.60 -40.54 29.35
N PRO A 279 64.70 -41.21 29.81
CA PRO A 279 64.64 -42.53 30.41
C PRO A 279 64.35 -42.46 31.93
N ALA A 280 63.77 -43.54 32.44
CA ALA A 280 63.21 -43.72 33.78
C ALA A 280 64.25 -43.86 34.90
N VAL A 281 63.92 -43.35 36.10
CA VAL A 281 64.47 -43.80 37.40
C VAL A 281 63.36 -43.75 38.48
N VAL A 282 63.47 -44.69 39.41
CA VAL A 282 62.52 -45.26 40.37
C VAL A 282 62.73 -44.67 41.79
N GLU A 283 61.76 -44.95 42.68
CA GLU A 283 61.78 -44.98 44.16
C GLU A 283 61.45 -43.67 44.91
N THR A 284 60.79 -43.63 46.08
CA THR A 284 60.00 -44.53 46.97
C THR A 284 59.35 -43.63 48.05
N GLY A 285 58.24 -44.05 48.67
CA GLY A 285 57.88 -43.65 50.05
C GLY A 285 56.65 -42.73 50.26
N PRO A 286 55.65 -43.09 51.11
CA PRO A 286 54.34 -42.41 51.21
C PRO A 286 54.21 -41.45 52.41
N ALA A 287 53.28 -40.48 52.32
CA ALA A 287 52.71 -39.78 53.49
C ALA A 287 51.30 -39.20 53.21
N GLU A 288 50.38 -39.53 54.13
CA GLU A 288 49.07 -38.95 54.55
C GLU A 288 48.47 -37.74 53.80
N LEU A 289 47.22 -37.80 53.30
CA LEU A 289 45.88 -37.70 53.95
C LEU A 289 45.37 -36.25 54.10
N GLN A 290 44.36 -35.86 53.29
CA GLN A 290 43.06 -35.31 53.75
C GLN A 290 42.21 -34.73 52.60
N PHE A 291 41.02 -35.32 52.42
CA PHE A 291 39.81 -34.66 51.90
C PHE A 291 38.86 -34.47 53.11
N PRO A 292 38.03 -33.42 53.15
CA PRO A 292 36.62 -33.54 52.71
C PRO A 292 36.11 -32.21 52.10
N GLY A 293 34.91 -32.04 51.54
CA GLY A 293 33.62 -32.72 51.57
C GLY A 293 32.57 -31.64 51.27
N ALA A 294 31.49 -32.01 50.60
CA ALA A 294 30.38 -31.13 50.24
C ALA A 294 29.61 -30.62 51.48
N ASP A 295 28.93 -29.47 51.36
CA ASP A 295 27.60 -29.31 51.96
C ASP A 295 26.77 -28.16 51.40
N LEU A 296 25.46 -28.40 51.48
CA LEU A 296 24.29 -27.64 51.05
C LEU A 296 23.85 -26.66 52.17
N SER A 297 23.27 -25.48 51.86
CA SER A 297 22.13 -24.92 52.61
C SER A 297 21.54 -23.61 52.02
N LEU A 298 20.22 -23.49 52.21
CA LEU A 298 19.22 -22.50 51.79
C LEU A 298 19.23 -21.17 52.60
N SER A 299 18.58 -20.13 52.06
CA SER A 299 17.47 -19.32 52.70
C SER A 299 17.38 -17.89 52.12
N VAL A 300 16.40 -17.54 51.27
CA VAL A 300 15.08 -16.88 51.54
C VAL A 300 15.09 -15.36 51.83
N SER A 301 14.41 -14.64 50.91
CA SER A 301 13.61 -13.39 51.01
C SER A 301 14.24 -12.01 51.29
N SER A 302 14.05 -11.07 50.35
CA SER A 302 13.30 -9.83 50.60
C SER A 302 12.83 -9.16 49.28
N GLN A 303 11.61 -8.62 49.34
CA GLN A 303 10.82 -7.97 48.28
C GLN A 303 11.30 -6.54 47.91
N LEU A 304 10.68 -6.01 46.84
CA LEU A 304 10.43 -4.59 46.45
C LEU A 304 11.25 -4.15 45.23
N LYS A 305 10.72 -3.51 44.18
CA LYS A 305 9.38 -3.02 43.83
C LYS A 305 9.40 -2.64 42.34
N ASP A 306 8.37 -3.00 41.58
CA ASP A 306 8.15 -2.50 40.22
C ASP A 306 7.95 -0.98 40.20
N ASN A 307 8.45 -0.32 39.16
CA ASN A 307 8.02 1.04 38.79
C ASN A 307 8.05 1.20 37.26
N TYR A 308 6.87 1.14 36.66
CA TYR A 308 6.57 1.66 35.33
C TYR A 308 6.54 3.18 35.36
N ARG A 309 7.16 3.86 34.38
CA ARG A 309 6.64 5.10 33.77
C ARG A 309 7.10 5.25 32.32
N HIS A 310 6.13 5.19 31.41
CA HIS A 310 6.20 5.76 30.07
C HIS A 310 6.27 7.29 30.15
N ASN A 311 6.97 7.92 29.22
CA ASN A 311 6.67 9.28 28.78
C ASN A 311 6.89 9.33 27.27
N PHE A 312 5.78 9.49 26.55
CA PHE A 312 5.72 10.02 25.20
C PHE A 312 5.81 11.56 25.31
N VAL A 313 6.65 12.16 24.47
CA VAL A 313 6.40 13.44 23.80
C VAL A 313 6.82 13.24 22.35
#